data_AF-A0A520JB75-F1
#
_entry.id   AF-A0A520JB75-F1
#
_cell.length_a   1.000
_cell.length_b   1.000
_cell.length_c   1.000
_cell.angle_alpha   90.00
_cell.angle_beta   90.00
_cell.angle_gamma   90.00
#
_symmetry.space_group_name_H-M   'P 1'
#
loop_
_entity.id
_entity.type
_entity.pdbx_description
1 polymer ?
#
loop_
_entity_poly.entity_id
_entity_poly.type
_entity_poly.pdbx_seq_one_letter_code
_entity_poly.pdbx_strand_id
1 'polypeptide(L)'
;MRGFFEKRWVKVTGIVVASVLVLGLVGLAAFPWGSLKGVIERQLTARFGRPVTIGGIERVDAFGFNPTIRITDVRIPQADWAGKGDFVDLREAEATFSGLGLLKGAFGPRDVKARGLHLVLVRDKDGRTNWERPGKPKGGGSSTDLDGLTISDSVIEYRDDKQ
;
A
#
# COMPACT_ATOMS: atom_id res chain seq x y z
N MET A 1 6.47 -47.84 26.42
CA MET A 1 5.73 -47.43 25.20
C MET A 1 5.32 -45.95 25.27
N ARG A 2 6.26 -44.99 25.15
CA ARG A 2 5.95 -43.54 25.27
C ARG A 2 6.13 -42.72 23.97
N GLY A 3 6.82 -43.23 22.95
CA GLY A 3 7.15 -42.46 21.74
C GLY A 3 6.09 -42.41 20.61
N PHE A 4 4.97 -43.15 20.72
CA PHE A 4 3.96 -43.22 19.64
C PHE A 4 2.89 -42.13 19.74
N PHE A 5 2.61 -41.62 20.96
CA PHE A 5 1.60 -40.58 21.20
C PHE A 5 2.12 -39.17 20.86
N GLU A 6 3.37 -38.85 21.21
CA GLU A 6 3.99 -37.54 20.89
C GLU A 6 4.10 -37.34 19.37
N LYS A 7 4.50 -38.37 18.61
CA LYS A 7 4.56 -38.30 17.14
C LYS A 7 3.19 -38.12 16.48
N ARG A 8 2.11 -38.69 17.03
CA ARG A 8 0.75 -38.53 16.49
C ARG A 8 0.19 -37.13 16.76
N TRP A 9 0.44 -36.58 17.95
CA TRP A 9 -0.02 -35.23 18.30
C TRP A 9 0.74 -34.16 17.52
N VAL A 10 2.06 -34.29 17.37
CA VAL A 10 2.86 -33.39 16.52
C VAL A 10 2.40 -33.44 15.06
N LYS A 11 2.04 -34.62 14.53
CA LYS A 11 1.50 -34.77 13.17
C LYS A 11 0.11 -34.14 13.02
N VAL A 12 -0.80 -34.34 13.99
CA VAL A 12 -2.15 -33.77 13.96
C VAL A 12 -2.11 -32.24 14.10
N THR A 13 -1.30 -31.72 15.02
CA THR A 13 -1.07 -30.27 15.14
C THR A 13 -0.45 -29.69 13.87
N GLY A 14 0.52 -30.38 13.26
CA GLY A 14 1.10 -29.98 11.98
C GLY A 14 0.07 -29.93 10.84
N ILE A 15 -0.83 -30.90 10.75
CA ILE A 15 -1.89 -30.96 9.73
C ILE A 15 -2.92 -29.84 9.93
N VAL A 16 -3.30 -29.54 11.18
CA VAL A 16 -4.26 -28.46 11.49
C VAL A 16 -3.66 -27.10 11.15
N VAL A 17 -2.41 -26.85 11.54
CA VAL A 17 -1.71 -25.60 11.21
C VAL A 17 -1.54 -25.45 9.69
N ALA A 18 -1.13 -26.51 9.00
CA ALA A 18 -1.02 -26.49 7.53
C ALA A 18 -2.37 -26.21 6.86
N SER A 19 -3.46 -26.80 7.35
CA SER A 19 -4.82 -26.61 6.81
C SER A 19 -5.29 -25.16 6.98
N VAL A 20 -5.06 -24.55 8.16
CA VAL A 20 -5.39 -23.13 8.41
C VAL A 20 -4.56 -22.21 7.52
N LEU A 21 -3.27 -22.51 7.32
CA LEU A 21 -2.40 -21.74 6.43
C LEU A 21 -2.86 -21.85 4.97
N VAL A 22 -3.21 -23.05 4.50
CA VAL A 22 -3.73 -23.26 3.14
C VAL A 22 -5.07 -22.54 2.94
N LEU A 23 -6.00 -22.65 3.90
CA LEU A 23 -7.28 -21.93 3.83
C LEU A 23 -7.08 -20.41 3.87
N GLY A 24 -6.13 -19.91 4.66
CA GLY A 24 -5.75 -18.50 4.67
C GLY A 24 -5.18 -18.05 3.32
N LEU A 25 -4.29 -18.84 2.73
CA LEU A 25 -3.70 -18.54 1.41
C LEU A 25 -4.76 -18.55 0.31
N VAL A 26 -5.66 -19.53 0.30
CA VAL A 26 -6.80 -19.60 -0.62
C VAL A 26 -7.75 -18.42 -0.40
N GLY A 27 -8.00 -18.04 0.85
CA GLY A 27 -8.82 -16.87 1.20
C GLY A 27 -8.23 -15.56 0.69
N LEU A 28 -6.92 -15.34 0.86
CA LEU A 28 -6.25 -14.17 0.28
C LEU A 28 -6.17 -14.24 -1.26
N ALA A 29 -6.09 -15.44 -1.86
CA ALA A 29 -6.06 -15.58 -3.32
C ALA A 29 -7.44 -15.30 -3.95
N ALA A 30 -8.52 -15.77 -3.29
CA ALA A 30 -9.90 -15.54 -3.69
C ALA A 30 -10.46 -14.18 -3.22
N PHE A 31 -9.69 -13.40 -2.45
CA PHE A 31 -10.13 -12.11 -1.94
C PHE A 31 -10.40 -11.12 -3.09
N PRO A 32 -11.54 -10.41 -3.12
CA PRO A 32 -11.85 -9.46 -4.18
C PRO A 32 -11.02 -8.19 -4.01
N TRP A 33 -9.75 -8.20 -4.44
CA TRP A 33 -8.80 -7.08 -4.34
C TRP A 33 -9.36 -5.77 -4.91
N GLY A 34 -10.18 -5.85 -5.96
CA GLY A 34 -10.87 -4.68 -6.52
C GLY A 34 -11.82 -3.97 -5.56
N SER A 35 -12.34 -4.64 -4.52
CA SER A 35 -13.19 -4.00 -3.50
C SER A 35 -12.41 -3.04 -2.59
N LEU A 36 -11.09 -3.24 -2.45
CA LEU A 36 -10.24 -2.35 -1.66
C LEU A 36 -10.06 -0.99 -2.33
N LYS A 37 -10.20 -0.91 -3.66
CA LYS A 37 -10.09 0.34 -4.42
C LYS A 37 -10.90 1.46 -3.78
N GLY A 38 -12.20 1.23 -3.61
CA GLY A 38 -13.09 2.24 -3.04
C GLY A 38 -12.77 2.58 -1.57
N VAL A 39 -12.27 1.63 -0.79
CA VAL A 39 -11.87 1.88 0.60
C VAL A 39 -10.61 2.75 0.66
N ILE A 40 -9.60 2.40 -0.14
CA ILE A 40 -8.33 3.13 -0.21
C ILE A 40 -8.54 4.53 -0.80
N GLU A 41 -9.30 4.65 -1.89
CA GLU A 41 -9.67 5.95 -2.47
C GLU A 41 -10.33 6.87 -1.43
N ARG A 42 -11.31 6.36 -0.67
CA ARG A 42 -11.97 7.14 0.40
C ARG A 42 -11.01 7.55 1.50
N GLN A 43 -10.13 6.65 1.95
CA GLN A 43 -9.15 6.96 3.00
C GLN A 43 -8.12 7.98 2.54
N LEU A 44 -7.59 7.82 1.32
CA LEU A 44 -6.65 8.78 0.74
C LEU A 44 -7.33 10.12 0.48
N THR A 45 -8.58 10.11 0.00
CA THR A 45 -9.38 11.34 -0.18
C THR A 45 -9.57 12.08 1.13
N ALA A 46 -9.94 11.39 2.20
CA ALA A 46 -10.06 11.99 3.53
C ALA A 46 -8.71 12.53 4.06
N ARG A 47 -7.58 11.90 3.69
CA ARG A 47 -6.24 12.30 4.12
C ARG A 47 -5.68 13.49 3.35
N PHE A 48 -5.95 13.57 2.05
CA PHE A 48 -5.47 14.65 1.19
C PHE A 48 -6.49 15.79 1.05
N GLY A 49 -7.74 15.57 1.48
CA GLY A 49 -8.83 16.53 1.33
C GLY A 49 -9.28 16.71 -0.14
N ARG A 50 -8.91 15.79 -1.03
CA ARG A 50 -9.12 15.87 -2.48
C ARG A 50 -9.42 14.48 -3.05
N PRO A 51 -10.24 14.37 -4.11
CA PRO A 51 -10.65 13.07 -4.62
C PRO A 51 -9.45 12.32 -5.22
N VAL A 52 -9.03 11.26 -4.54
CA VAL A 52 -7.99 10.36 -5.04
C VAL A 52 -8.66 9.28 -5.89
N THR A 53 -8.11 9.05 -7.07
CA THR A 53 -8.57 8.03 -8.01
C THR A 53 -7.50 6.97 -8.21
N ILE A 54 -7.93 5.72 -8.35
CA ILE A 54 -7.06 4.57 -8.57
C ILE A 54 -7.60 3.80 -9.78
N GLY A 55 -6.78 3.48 -10.77
CA GLY A 55 -7.20 2.68 -11.93
C GLY A 55 -7.60 1.27 -11.51
N GLY A 56 -6.67 0.55 -10.89
CA GLY A 56 -6.83 -0.85 -10.51
C GLY A 56 -6.08 -1.22 -9.24
N ILE A 57 -6.58 -2.26 -8.56
CA ILE A 57 -5.89 -2.93 -7.46
C ILE A 57 -5.96 -4.43 -7.72
N GLU A 58 -4.80 -5.05 -7.78
CA GLU A 58 -4.66 -6.48 -8.01
C GLU A 58 -3.57 -7.06 -7.11
N ARG A 59 -3.69 -8.36 -6.86
CA ARG A 59 -2.61 -9.11 -6.24
C ARG A 59 -1.76 -9.73 -7.35
N VAL A 60 -0.45 -9.48 -7.30
CA VAL A 60 0.50 -9.98 -8.30
C VAL A 60 0.85 -11.46 -8.03
N ASP A 61 0.94 -11.85 -6.76
CA ASP A 61 1.33 -13.20 -6.38
C ASP A 61 0.12 -14.14 -6.25
N ALA A 62 0.02 -15.16 -7.10
CA ALA A 62 -1.07 -16.14 -7.04
C ALA A 62 -0.94 -17.14 -5.87
N PHE A 63 0.29 -17.54 -5.49
CA PHE A 63 0.54 -18.63 -4.53
C PHE A 63 1.60 -18.34 -3.44
N GLY A 64 1.99 -17.08 -3.24
CA GLY A 64 3.00 -16.69 -2.24
C GLY A 64 2.44 -16.45 -0.84
N PHE A 65 3.20 -16.84 0.20
CA PHE A 65 2.90 -16.49 1.59
C PHE A 65 3.16 -15.00 1.90
N ASN A 66 3.94 -14.33 1.07
CA ASN A 66 4.17 -12.89 1.10
C ASN A 66 3.33 -12.23 0.01
N PRO A 67 2.14 -11.68 0.30
CA PRO A 67 1.31 -11.12 -0.74
C PRO A 67 1.89 -9.79 -1.23
N THR A 68 2.10 -9.68 -2.54
CA THR A 68 2.40 -8.41 -3.21
C THR A 68 1.15 -7.86 -3.89
N ILE A 69 0.80 -6.64 -3.52
CA ILE A 69 -0.36 -5.91 -4.05
C ILE A 69 0.16 -4.85 -5.01
N ARG A 70 -0.38 -4.84 -6.23
CA ARG A 70 -0.12 -3.81 -7.23
C ARG A 70 -1.34 -2.90 -7.34
N ILE A 71 -1.05 -1.61 -7.38
CA ILE A 71 -2.01 -0.54 -7.59
C ILE A 71 -1.56 0.21 -8.84
N THR A 72 -2.46 0.46 -9.77
CA THR A 72 -2.17 1.17 -11.02
C THR A 72 -2.98 2.45 -11.14
N ASP A 73 -2.43 3.40 -11.89
CA ASP A 73 -3.05 4.67 -12.27
C ASP A 73 -3.60 5.44 -11.06
N VAL A 74 -2.73 5.70 -10.07
CA VAL A 74 -3.09 6.51 -8.91
C VAL A 74 -2.95 7.97 -9.28
N ARG A 75 -4.06 8.71 -9.24
CA ARG A 75 -4.07 10.15 -9.52
C ARG A 75 -4.66 10.93 -8.36
N ILE A 76 -3.96 11.99 -8.00
CA ILE A 76 -4.39 12.98 -7.01
C ILE A 76 -4.40 14.33 -7.72
N PRO A 77 -5.54 15.01 -7.85
CA PRO A 77 -5.62 16.28 -8.53
C PRO A 77 -4.88 17.38 -7.77
N GLN A 78 -4.47 18.41 -8.51
CA GLN A 78 -3.96 19.65 -7.94
C GLN A 78 -4.96 20.29 -6.97
N ALA A 79 -4.45 21.14 -6.08
CA ALA A 79 -5.33 21.99 -5.29
C ALA A 79 -6.07 22.95 -6.22
N ASP A 80 -7.30 23.34 -5.90
CA ASP A 80 -8.09 24.25 -6.74
C ASP A 80 -7.34 25.57 -7.06
N TRP A 81 -6.48 26.02 -6.14
CA TRP A 81 -5.65 27.22 -6.29
C TRP A 81 -4.35 26.99 -7.09
N ALA A 82 -3.88 25.75 -7.20
CA ALA A 82 -2.61 25.38 -7.83
C ALA A 82 -2.74 25.17 -9.36
N GLY A 83 -3.95 25.31 -9.90
CA GLY A 83 -4.24 25.23 -11.34
C GLY A 83 -4.75 23.86 -11.79
N LYS A 84 -4.72 23.64 -13.10
CA LYS A 84 -5.18 22.39 -13.72
C LYS A 84 -4.07 21.34 -13.75
N GLY A 85 -4.45 20.08 -13.62
CA GLY A 85 -3.56 18.92 -13.69
C GLY A 85 -3.53 18.12 -12.39
N ASP A 86 -2.62 17.17 -12.33
CA ASP A 86 -2.46 16.28 -11.19
C ASP A 86 -1.29 16.71 -10.31
N PHE A 87 -1.50 16.63 -9.00
CA PHE A 87 -0.46 16.77 -7.98
C PHE A 87 0.43 15.54 -7.95
N VAL A 88 -0.20 14.37 -7.98
CA VAL A 88 0.47 13.07 -8.07
C VAL A 88 -0.18 12.32 -9.20
N ASP A 89 0.62 11.88 -10.16
CA ASP A 89 0.27 10.81 -11.10
C ASP A 89 1.28 9.68 -10.91
N LEU A 90 0.80 8.49 -10.59
CA LEU A 90 1.62 7.33 -10.36
C LEU A 90 1.09 6.17 -11.20
N ARG A 91 1.91 5.74 -12.16
CA ARG A 91 1.55 4.65 -13.06
C ARG A 91 1.35 3.34 -12.32
N GLU A 92 2.31 2.99 -11.46
CA GLU A 92 2.31 1.69 -10.77
C GLU A 92 2.96 1.80 -9.39
N ALA A 93 2.32 1.20 -8.39
CA ALA A 93 2.88 0.97 -7.06
C ALA A 93 2.70 -0.50 -6.68
N GLU A 94 3.77 -1.14 -6.22
CA GLU A 94 3.75 -2.49 -5.66
C GLU A 94 4.11 -2.40 -4.17
N ALA A 95 3.31 -3.06 -3.34
CA ALA A 95 3.57 -3.19 -1.91
C ALA A 95 3.58 -4.67 -1.54
N THR A 96 4.73 -5.16 -1.09
CA THR A 96 4.90 -6.53 -0.62
C THR A 96 4.74 -6.57 0.89
N PHE A 97 3.87 -7.44 1.39
CA PHE A 97 3.63 -7.62 2.81
C PHE A 97 4.29 -8.90 3.34
N SER A 98 4.61 -8.91 4.64
CA SER A 98 5.08 -10.11 5.32
C SER A 98 3.89 -10.98 5.72
N GLY A 99 3.76 -12.20 5.18
CA GLY A 99 2.72 -13.13 5.63
C GLY A 99 2.79 -13.44 7.13
N LEU A 100 4.01 -13.59 7.66
CA LEU A 100 4.24 -13.79 9.09
C LEU A 100 3.86 -12.53 9.89
N GLY A 101 4.13 -11.35 9.33
CA GLY A 101 3.74 -10.07 9.90
C GLY A 101 2.23 -9.95 10.00
N LEU A 102 1.52 -10.23 8.91
CA LEU A 102 0.05 -10.18 8.87
C LEU A 102 -0.59 -11.12 9.90
N LEU A 103 -0.07 -12.34 10.06
CA LEU A 103 -0.54 -13.28 11.10
C LEU A 103 -0.28 -12.77 12.52
N LYS A 104 0.78 -11.98 12.73
CA LYS A 104 1.12 -11.34 14.01
C LYS A 104 0.41 -9.99 14.21
N GLY A 105 -0.41 -9.55 13.27
CA GLY A 105 -1.09 -8.24 13.31
C GLY A 105 -0.23 -7.05 12.87
N ALA A 106 0.93 -7.30 12.26
CA ALA A 106 1.74 -6.27 11.62
C ALA A 106 1.24 -6.06 10.18
N PHE A 107 0.64 -4.90 9.92
CA PHE A 107 0.05 -4.53 8.64
C PHE A 107 0.94 -3.60 7.79
N GLY A 108 2.22 -3.47 8.13
CA GLY A 108 3.19 -2.68 7.38
C GLY A 108 3.66 -3.39 6.11
N PRO A 109 3.78 -2.69 4.97
CA PRO A 109 4.46 -3.25 3.80
C PRO A 109 5.96 -3.38 4.11
N ARG A 110 6.49 -4.54 3.75
CA ARG A 110 7.91 -4.87 3.90
C ARG A 110 8.75 -4.24 2.80
N ASP A 111 8.25 -4.25 1.57
CA ASP A 111 8.91 -3.64 0.42
C ASP A 111 7.89 -2.82 -0.37
N VAL A 112 8.30 -1.63 -0.81
CA VAL A 112 7.46 -0.75 -1.63
C VAL A 112 8.24 -0.35 -2.88
N LYS A 113 7.63 -0.58 -4.04
CA LYS A 113 8.16 -0.15 -5.34
C LYS A 113 7.18 0.79 -6.00
N ALA A 114 7.64 1.94 -6.44
CA ALA A 114 6.86 2.89 -7.20
C ALA A 114 7.53 3.13 -8.56
N ARG A 115 6.76 3.09 -9.64
CA ARG A 115 7.26 3.30 -11.01
C ARG A 115 6.43 4.36 -11.72
N GLY A 116 7.12 5.25 -12.44
CA GLY A 116 6.45 6.29 -13.22
C GLY A 116 5.75 7.31 -12.34
N LEU A 117 6.39 7.73 -11.24
CA LEU A 117 5.86 8.76 -10.35
C LEU A 117 6.11 10.15 -10.94
N HIS A 118 5.05 10.87 -11.27
CA HIS A 118 5.10 12.30 -11.59
C HIS A 118 4.51 13.11 -10.43
N LEU A 119 5.35 13.94 -9.82
CA LEU A 119 4.98 14.75 -8.67
C LEU A 119 5.15 16.23 -9.03
N VAL A 120 4.06 16.99 -9.02
CA VAL A 120 4.06 18.42 -9.35
C VAL A 120 3.82 19.22 -8.08
N LEU A 121 4.89 19.75 -7.50
CA LEU A 121 4.89 20.54 -6.27
C LEU A 121 4.75 22.02 -6.62
N VAL A 122 3.68 22.65 -6.12
CA VAL A 122 3.39 24.07 -6.36
C VAL A 122 3.41 24.82 -5.04
N ARG A 123 4.17 25.90 -4.98
CA ARG A 123 4.15 26.90 -3.92
C ARG A 123 3.73 28.24 -4.50
N ASP A 124 2.70 28.84 -3.91
CA ASP A 124 2.26 30.17 -4.34
C ASP A 124 2.99 31.32 -3.62
N LYS A 125 2.73 32.54 -4.10
CA LYS A 125 3.23 33.79 -3.51
C LYS A 125 2.89 33.98 -2.03
N ASP A 126 1.77 33.40 -1.57
CA ASP A 126 1.29 33.50 -0.20
C ASP A 126 1.94 32.41 0.69
N GLY A 127 2.84 31.59 0.11
CA GLY A 127 3.55 30.51 0.77
C GLY A 127 2.73 29.23 0.94
N ARG A 128 1.51 29.16 0.37
CA ARG A 128 0.69 27.95 0.39
C ARG A 128 1.34 26.89 -0.48
N THR A 129 1.26 25.64 -0.02
CA THR A 129 1.87 24.50 -0.71
C THR A 129 0.84 23.45 -1.03
N ASN A 130 0.85 22.93 -2.25
CA ASN A 130 -0.16 21.97 -2.68
C ASN A 130 -0.01 20.58 -2.01
N TRP A 131 1.13 20.31 -1.37
CA TRP A 131 1.41 19.08 -0.63
C TRP A 131 1.05 19.16 0.87
N GLU A 132 0.52 20.29 1.32
CA GLU A 132 0.07 20.44 2.70
C GLU A 132 -1.15 19.54 2.96
N ARG A 133 -1.08 18.73 4.01
CA ARG A 133 -2.13 17.77 4.36
C ARG A 133 -3.06 18.38 5.39
N PRO A 134 -4.39 18.35 5.19
CA PRO A 134 -5.32 18.75 6.22
C PRO A 134 -5.29 17.75 7.40
N GLY A 135 -5.05 18.26 8.60
CA GLY A 135 -5.13 17.50 9.85
C GLY A 135 -3.78 17.03 10.42
N LYS A 136 -3.81 16.57 11.68
CA LYS A 136 -2.61 16.06 12.37
C LYS A 136 -2.10 14.79 11.67
N PRO A 137 -0.78 14.61 11.49
CA PRO A 137 -0.23 13.37 10.97
C PRO A 137 -0.64 12.22 11.90
N LYS A 138 -1.61 11.40 11.46
CA LYS A 138 -1.83 10.09 12.05
C LYS A 138 -0.62 9.25 11.67
N GLY A 139 0.12 8.77 12.66
CA GLY A 139 1.30 7.92 12.48
C GLY A 139 0.97 6.82 11.48
N GLY A 140 1.57 6.90 10.29
CA GLY A 140 1.64 5.76 9.39
C GLY A 140 2.43 4.66 10.07
N GLY A 141 2.16 3.40 9.71
CA GLY A 141 2.81 2.23 10.31
C GLY A 141 4.30 2.44 10.54
N SER A 142 4.79 1.92 11.67
CA SER A 142 6.16 2.12 12.14
C SER A 142 7.15 1.96 10.99
N SER A 143 7.98 2.97 10.75
CA SER A 143 9.03 2.95 9.71
C SER A 143 10.03 1.79 9.90
N THR A 144 9.96 1.10 11.03
CA THR A 144 10.81 -0.04 11.41
C THR A 144 10.53 -1.31 10.60
N ASP A 145 9.36 -1.43 9.93
CA ASP A 145 8.98 -2.64 9.20
C ASP A 145 9.27 -2.57 7.68
N LEU A 146 9.77 -1.44 7.19
CA LEU A 146 10.07 -1.23 5.77
C LEU A 146 11.53 -1.60 5.48
N ASP A 147 11.74 -2.74 4.84
CA ASP A 147 13.07 -3.22 4.43
C ASP A 147 13.58 -2.48 3.18
N GLY A 148 12.67 -2.01 2.31
CA GLY A 148 13.04 -1.41 1.04
C GLY A 148 12.00 -0.45 0.47
N LEU A 149 12.47 0.68 -0.07
CA LEU A 149 11.69 1.61 -0.89
C LEU A 149 12.46 1.86 -2.19
N THR A 150 11.89 1.43 -3.31
CA THR A 150 12.44 1.69 -4.65
C THR A 150 11.51 2.60 -5.42
N ILE A 151 12.05 3.69 -5.97
CA ILE A 151 11.31 4.59 -6.85
C ILE A 151 12.07 4.64 -8.18
N SER A 152 11.38 4.39 -9.28
CA SER A 152 11.97 4.37 -10.63
C SER A 152 11.14 5.17 -11.61
N ASP A 153 11.80 5.72 -12.64
CA ASP A 153 11.17 6.52 -13.70
C ASP A 153 10.35 7.69 -13.15
N SER A 154 10.86 8.36 -12.11
CA SER A 154 10.15 9.45 -11.44
C SER A 154 10.57 10.83 -11.93
N VAL A 155 9.59 11.70 -12.12
CA VAL A 155 9.78 13.12 -12.45
C VAL A 155 9.18 13.96 -11.34
N ILE A 156 9.96 14.91 -10.82
CA ILE A 156 9.49 15.87 -9.83
C ILE A 156 9.59 17.26 -10.44
N GLU A 157 8.45 17.92 -10.57
CA GLU A 157 8.37 19.31 -11.01
C GLU A 157 8.12 20.19 -9.79
N TYR A 158 8.92 21.24 -9.66
CA TYR A 158 8.75 22.24 -8.61
C TYR A 158 8.48 23.59 -9.22
N ARG A 159 7.35 24.20 -8.86
CA ARG A 159 6.94 25.53 -9.27
C ARG A 159 6.87 26.40 -8.02
N ASP A 160 7.73 27.41 -7.98
CA ASP A 160 7.78 28.37 -6.89
C ASP A 160 7.46 29.77 -7.41
N ASP A 161 6.27 30.25 -7.05
CA ASP A 161 5.85 31.61 -7.34
C ASP A 161 6.14 32.55 -6.15
N LYS A 162 6.79 32.05 -5.10
CA LYS A 162 7.25 32.83 -3.96
C LYS A 162 8.60 33.49 -4.30
N GLN A 163 8.53 34.67 -4.93
CA GLN A 163 9.67 35.58 -5.06
C GLN A 163 9.82 36.46 -3.82
#